data_AF-W4QL58-F1
#
_entry.id   AF-W4QL58-F1
#
_cell.length_a   1.000
_cell.length_b   1.000
_cell.length_c   1.000
_cell.angle_alpha   90.00
_cell.angle_beta   90.00
_cell.angle_gamma   90.00
#
_symmetry.space_group_name_H-M   'P 1'
#
loop_
_entity.id
_entity.type
_entity.pdbx_description
1 polymer ?
#
loop_
_entity_poly.entity_id
_entity_poly.type
_entity_poly.pdbx_seq_one_letter_code
_entity_poly.pdbx_strand_id
1 'polypeptide(L)'
;MKYRPSDFHWNIRKVLNWMGQREIMIEIVDLDDCVSFGRTVKDAKNDLEEALYQWIRKNGIDQLPEVRETAQLIYIEKEMEKEEFDRINEEIKEMKL
;
A
#
# COMPACT_ATOMS: atom_id res chain seq x y z
N MET A 1 3.70 22.91 -4.55
CA MET A 1 3.72 22.15 -3.29
C MET A 1 5.06 21.42 -3.22
N LYS A 2 5.81 21.48 -2.11
CA LYS A 2 7.21 20.99 -2.04
C LYS A 2 7.32 19.45 -2.01
N TYR A 3 6.23 18.75 -1.67
CA TYR A 3 6.19 17.29 -1.53
C TYR A 3 5.17 16.70 -2.50
N ARG A 4 5.55 15.60 -3.15
CA ARG A 4 4.71 14.79 -4.04
C ARG A 4 4.67 13.35 -3.51
N PRO A 5 3.61 12.58 -3.75
CA PRO A 5 3.57 11.18 -3.36
C PRO A 5 4.77 10.38 -3.87
N SER A 6 5.28 10.70 -5.08
CA SER A 6 6.45 10.05 -5.69
C SER A 6 7.77 10.26 -4.96
N ASP A 7 7.79 11.11 -3.93
CA ASP A 7 8.95 11.36 -3.11
C ASP A 7 9.04 10.36 -1.93
N PHE A 8 8.03 9.47 -1.79
CA PHE A 8 7.90 8.48 -0.72
C PHE A 8 7.72 7.06 -1.27
N HIS A 9 7.96 6.05 -0.42
CA HIS A 9 7.72 4.66 -0.76
C HIS A 9 6.23 4.32 -0.68
N TRP A 10 5.77 3.41 -1.54
CA TRP A 10 4.37 3.00 -1.61
C TRP A 10 4.20 1.51 -1.35
N ASN A 11 3.23 1.17 -0.53
CA ASN A 11 2.64 -0.16 -0.45
C ASN A 11 1.44 -0.23 -1.39
N ILE A 12 1.43 -1.18 -2.32
CA ILE A 12 0.32 -1.39 -3.26
C ILE A 12 -0.31 -2.74 -2.94
N ARG A 13 -1.62 -2.75 -2.63
CA ARG A 13 -2.38 -3.95 -2.29
C ARG A 13 -3.64 -4.07 -3.15
N LYS A 14 -4.11 -5.31 -3.35
CA LYS A 14 -5.47 -5.56 -3.86
C LYS A 14 -6.39 -5.84 -2.68
N VAL A 15 -7.41 -5.00 -2.49
CA VAL A 15 -8.36 -5.08 -1.37
C VAL A 15 -9.79 -5.23 -1.90
N LEU A 16 -10.72 -5.63 -1.02
CA LEU A 16 -12.15 -5.60 -1.32
C LEU A 16 -12.71 -4.25 -0.92
N ASN A 17 -13.45 -3.63 -1.83
CA ASN A 17 -14.21 -2.42 -1.53
C ASN A 17 -15.51 -2.76 -0.77
N TRP A 18 -16.24 -1.72 -0.35
CA TRP A 18 -17.50 -1.87 0.38
C TRP A 18 -18.61 -2.59 -0.40
N MET A 19 -18.50 -2.70 -1.73
CA MET A 19 -19.40 -3.49 -2.58
C MET A 19 -18.93 -4.94 -2.77
N GLY A 20 -17.81 -5.35 -2.16
CA GLY A 20 -17.21 -6.68 -2.34
C GLY A 20 -16.45 -6.85 -3.66
N GLN A 21 -16.17 -5.77 -4.40
CA GLN A 21 -15.38 -5.81 -5.64
C GLN A 21 -13.89 -5.57 -5.31
N ARG A 22 -13.00 -6.09 -6.15
CA ARG A 22 -11.55 -5.85 -5.99
C ARG A 22 -11.18 -4.44 -6.43
N GLU A 23 -10.38 -3.75 -5.62
CA GLU A 23 -9.75 -2.48 -5.95
C GLU A 23 -8.28 -2.47 -5.52
N ILE A 24 -7.53 -1.51 -6.03
CA ILE A 24 -6.14 -1.26 -5.66
C ILE A 24 -6.13 -0.20 -4.57
N MET A 25 -5.42 -0.51 -3.49
CA MET A 25 -5.09 0.43 -2.43
C MET A 25 -3.61 0.80 -2.56
N ILE A 26 -3.29 2.09 -2.46
CA ILE A 26 -1.93 2.59 -2.32
C ILE A 26 -1.81 3.25 -0.95
N GLU A 27 -0.78 2.91 -0.20
CA GLU A 27 -0.45 3.47 1.11
C GLU A 27 0.96 4.06 1.04
N ILE A 28 1.15 5.28 1.56
CA ILE A 28 2.49 5.85 1.72
C ILE A 28 3.12 5.25 2.99
N VAL A 29 4.28 4.63 2.81
CA VAL A 29 5.05 4.04 3.91
C VAL A 29 5.44 5.13 4.91
N ASP A 30 5.38 4.81 6.20
CA ASP A 30 5.67 5.70 7.33
C ASP A 30 4.66 6.87 7.50
N LEU A 31 3.59 6.93 6.71
CA LEU A 31 2.50 7.89 6.85
C LEU A 31 1.19 7.16 7.16
N ASP A 32 0.95 6.88 8.44
CA ASP A 32 -0.26 6.19 8.90
C ASP A 32 -1.54 6.88 8.37
N ASP A 33 -2.49 6.08 7.89
CA ASP A 33 -3.74 6.51 7.25
C ASP A 33 -3.59 7.34 5.96
N CYS A 34 -2.38 7.50 5.41
CA CYS A 34 -2.18 8.16 4.12
C CYS A 34 -2.38 7.16 2.96
N VAL A 35 -3.65 6.86 2.69
CA VAL A 35 -4.06 5.85 1.71
C VAL A 35 -4.96 6.41 0.62
N SER A 36 -4.93 5.79 -0.55
CA SER A 36 -5.85 6.04 -1.65
C SER A 36 -6.30 4.74 -2.31
N PHE A 37 -7.44 4.79 -3.01
CA PHE A 37 -8.07 3.63 -3.62
C PHE A 37 -8.40 3.88 -5.08
N GLY A 38 -8.43 2.84 -5.90
CA GLY A 38 -8.79 2.96 -7.30
C GLY A 38 -8.94 1.63 -8.03
N ARG A 39 -9.65 1.62 -9.16
CA ARG A 39 -9.78 0.42 -10.00
C ARG A 39 -8.45 0.03 -10.66
N THR A 40 -7.60 1.03 -10.91
CA THR A 40 -6.25 0.87 -11.43
C THR A 40 -5.23 1.57 -10.54
N VAL A 41 -3.94 1.23 -10.67
CA VAL A 41 -2.84 1.97 -9.99
C VAL A 41 -2.86 3.45 -10.37
N LYS A 42 -3.22 3.77 -11.62
CA LYS A 42 -3.31 5.15 -12.10
C LYS A 42 -4.42 5.92 -11.37
N ASP A 43 -5.58 5.29 -11.19
CA ASP A 43 -6.71 5.91 -10.48
C ASP A 43 -6.35 6.17 -9.02
N ALA A 44 -5.82 5.15 -8.33
CA ALA A 44 -5.39 5.28 -6.94
C ALA A 44 -4.30 6.35 -6.78
N LYS A 45 -3.36 6.45 -7.73
CA LYS A 45 -2.31 7.49 -7.69
C LYS A 45 -2.87 8.92 -7.78
N ASN A 46 -3.93 9.15 -8.56
CA ASN A 46 -4.50 10.49 -8.70
C ASN A 46 -5.04 11.00 -7.36
N ASP A 47 -5.67 10.12 -6.59
CA ASP A 47 -6.26 10.47 -5.29
C ASP A 47 -5.21 10.51 -4.16
N LEU A 48 -4.01 9.96 -4.41
CA LEU A 48 -2.91 9.93 -3.44
C LEU A 48 -2.31 11.32 -3.18
N GLU A 49 -2.34 12.23 -4.16
CA GLU A 49 -1.90 13.62 -3.97
C GLU A 49 -2.81 14.35 -2.97
N GLU A 50 -4.11 14.13 -3.06
CA GLU A 50 -5.07 14.69 -2.12
C GLU A 50 -4.91 14.08 -0.73
N ALA A 51 -4.76 12.75 -0.64
CA ALA A 51 -4.52 12.05 0.61
C ALA A 51 -3.29 12.60 1.35
N LEU A 52 -2.17 12.79 0.64
CA LEU A 52 -0.95 13.38 1.19
C LEU A 52 -1.18 14.82 1.68
N TYR A 53 -1.91 15.64 0.93
CA TYR A 53 -2.23 17.00 1.33
C TYR A 53 -3.07 17.03 2.62
N GLN A 54 -4.10 16.18 2.70
CA GLN A 54 -4.93 16.07 3.90
C GLN A 54 -4.13 15.58 5.10
N TRP A 55 -3.22 14.61 4.90
CA TRP A 55 -2.35 14.10 5.95
C TRP A 55 -1.41 15.19 6.49
N ILE A 56 -0.74 15.95 5.61
CA ILE A 56 0.14 17.06 6.00
C ILE A 56 -0.65 18.12 6.77
N ARG A 57 -1.88 18.42 6.34
CA ARG A 57 -2.75 19.38 7.02
C ARG A 57 -3.15 18.92 8.42
N LYS A 58 -3.33 17.61 8.62
CA LYS A 58 -3.73 16.99 9.90
C LYS A 58 -2.56 16.86 10.88
N ASN A 59 -1.41 16.36 10.41
CA ASN A 59 -0.28 15.96 11.26
C ASN A 59 0.87 16.98 11.28
N GLY A 60 0.91 17.90 10.32
CA GLY A 60 1.99 18.87 10.15
C GLY A 60 3.14 18.34 9.27
N ILE A 61 3.90 19.29 8.70
CA ILE A 61 5.01 18.98 7.79
C ILE A 61 6.18 18.32 8.52
N ASP A 62 6.38 18.62 9.81
CA ASP A 62 7.50 18.12 10.61
C ASP A 62 7.44 16.61 10.89
N GLN A 63 6.28 15.98 10.64
CA GLN A 63 6.06 14.54 10.79
C GLN A 63 6.30 13.78 9.48
N LEU A 64 6.65 14.47 8.38
CA LEU A 64 6.98 13.78 7.13
C LEU A 64 8.31 13.03 7.27
N PRO A 65 8.40 11.80 6.74
CA PRO A 65 9.66 11.08 6.69
C PRO A 65 10.63 11.77 5.73
N GLU A 66 11.91 11.46 5.85
CA GLU A 66 12.92 11.95 4.91
C GLU A 66 12.58 11.53 3.48
N VAL A 67 12.50 12.52 2.59
CA VAL A 67 12.33 12.29 1.16
C VAL A 67 13.52 11.49 0.63
N ARG A 68 13.25 10.34 0.00
CA ARG A 68 14.28 9.48 -0.59
C ARG A 68 14.38 9.76 -2.09
N GLU A 69 15.59 9.69 -2.65
CA GLU A 69 15.81 9.93 -4.10
C GLU A 69 15.09 8.91 -5.01
N THR A 70 14.71 7.75 -4.48
CA THR A 70 14.01 6.70 -5.22
C THR A 70 12.78 6.21 -4.46
N ALA A 71 11.59 6.43 -5.02
CA ALA A 71 10.38 5.78 -4.53
C ALA A 71 10.35 4.30 -4.92
N GLN A 72 10.35 3.42 -3.92
CA GLN A 72 10.12 1.99 -4.12
C GLN A 72 8.63 1.69 -4.15
N LEU A 73 8.21 0.85 -5.10
CA LEU A 73 6.85 0.31 -5.18
C LEU A 73 6.85 -1.11 -4.63
N ILE A 74 6.21 -1.31 -3.49
CA ILE A 74 6.12 -2.61 -2.82
C ILE A 74 4.74 -3.18 -3.18
N TYR A 75 4.71 -4.08 -4.16
CA TYR A 75 3.50 -4.84 -4.47
C TYR A 75 3.34 -5.93 -3.42
N ILE A 76 2.35 -5.76 -2.57
CA ILE A 76 1.98 -6.74 -1.56
C ILE A 76 0.91 -7.61 -2.22
N GLU A 77 1.29 -8.85 -2.53
CA GLU A 77 0.37 -9.83 -3.06
C GLU A 77 -0.76 -10.10 -2.06
N LYS A 78 -1.85 -10.68 -2.57
CA LYS A 78 -3.01 -11.02 -1.74
C LYS A 78 -2.54 -11.95 -0.62
N GLU A 79 -3.11 -11.78 0.58
CA GLU A 79 -2.96 -12.80 1.62
C GLU A 79 -3.29 -14.18 1.06
N MET A 80 -2.43 -15.13 1.38
CA MET A 80 -2.53 -16.53 0.98
C MET A 80 -3.92 -17.06 1.33
N GLU A 81 -4.55 -17.77 0.39
CA GLU A 81 -5.82 -18.43 0.70
C GLU A 81 -5.58 -19.49 1.78
N LYS A 82 -6.58 -19.76 2.62
CA LYS A 82 -6.43 -20.77 3.69
C LYS A 82 -6.01 -22.14 3.14
N GLU A 83 -6.58 -22.55 2.01
CA GLU A 83 -6.20 -23.80 1.33
C GLU A 83 -4.75 -23.80 0.85
N GLU A 84 -4.27 -22.65 0.37
CA GLU A 84 -2.88 -22.49 -0.06
C GLU A 84 -1.92 -22.52 1.13
N PHE A 85 -2.33 -21.90 2.24
CA PHE A 85 -1.59 -21.94 3.51
C PHE A 85 -1.51 -23.35 4.09
N ASP A 86 -2.64 -24.06 4.12
CA ASP A 86 -2.71 -25.43 4.62
C ASP A 86 -1.85 -26.36 3.76
N ARG A 87 -1.93 -26.25 2.42
CA ARG A 87 -1.09 -27.01 1.48
C ARG A 87 0.40 -26.75 1.70
N ILE A 88 0.83 -25.49 1.77
CA ILE A 88 2.25 -25.14 1.98
C ILE A 88 2.76 -25.68 3.31
N ASN A 89 1.94 -25.63 4.37
CA ASN A 89 2.33 -26.21 5.65
C ASN A 89 2.43 -27.74 5.62
N GLU A 90 1.60 -28.41 4.83
CA GLU A 90 1.74 -29.86 4.58
C GLU A 90 3.03 -30.17 3.83
N GLU A 91 3.33 -29.44 2.75
CA GLU A 91 4.58 -29.59 1.99
C GLU A 91 5.83 -29.37 2.86
N ILE A 92 5.82 -28.34 3.73
CA ILE A 92 6.92 -28.07 4.67
C ILE A 92 7.11 -29.22 5.67
N LYS A 93 6.02 -29.85 6.15
CA LYS A 93 6.12 -31.00 7.06
C LYS A 93 6.72 -32.22 6.38
N GLU A 94 6.49 -32.40 5.09
CA GLU A 94 7.03 -33.51 4.29
C GLU A 94 8.48 -33.27 3.87
N MET A 95 8.90 -32.01 3.76
CA MET A 95 10.30 -31.62 3.64
C MET A 95 11.04 -31.88 4.96
N LYS A 96 11.49 -33.13 5.16
CA LYS A 96 12.39 -33.49 6.26
C LYS A 96 13.64 -32.60 6.21
N LEU A 97 13.74 -31.67 7.16
CA LEU A 97 14.99 -31.02 7.57
C LEU A 97 15.92 -32.03 8.26
#